data_AF-A0AAV4HN44-F1
#
_entry.id   AF-A0AAV4HN44-F1
#
_cell.length_a   1.000
_cell.length_b   1.000
_cell.length_c   1.000
_cell.angle_alpha   90.00
_cell.angle_beta   90.00
_cell.angle_gamma   90.00
#
_symmetry.space_group_name_H-M   'P 1'
#
loop_
_entity.id
_entity.type
_entity.pdbx_description
1 polymer ?
#
loop_
_entity_poly.entity_id
_entity_poly.type
_entity_poly.pdbx_seq_one_letter_code
_entity_poly.pdbx_strand_id
1 'polypeptide(L)'
;MENNRNKEDRKKRSKKITWFNPPFSYSVSTNVAKTFLSMIDRHFPKTNKLHKIFNRNTVKVSYTCMPNVNLTIQNNNKKLLQQQRNEKAPTETTCNCRQKENCPLKGHCLTKCIVYKATVTETKTNKQETYVGLTENTFKTRYNKHKSSFKLEHKKASTSLSEHIWALKDKT
;
A
#
# COMPACT_ATOMS: atom_id res chain seq x y z
N MET A 1 -5.62 1.96 28.97
CA MET A 1 -5.04 0.60 28.81
C MET A 1 -5.94 -0.15 27.86
N GLU A 2 -5.54 -0.26 26.60
CA GLU A 2 -6.40 -0.78 25.53
C GLU A 2 -6.06 -2.24 25.25
N ASN A 3 -7.01 -3.14 25.54
CA ASN A 3 -6.84 -4.58 25.49
C ASN A 3 -6.87 -5.10 24.05
N ASN A 4 -5.69 -5.34 23.48
CA ASN A 4 -5.53 -5.99 22.19
C ASN A 4 -5.68 -7.51 22.35
N ARG A 5 -6.90 -8.04 22.21
CA ARG A 5 -7.15 -9.50 22.21
C ARG A 5 -6.66 -10.09 20.89
N ASN A 6 -5.46 -10.65 20.88
CA ASN A 6 -4.98 -11.54 19.83
C ASN A 6 -5.98 -12.69 19.67
N LYS A 7 -6.76 -12.67 18.58
CA LYS A 7 -7.60 -13.79 18.17
C LYS A 7 -6.64 -14.86 17.63
N GLU A 8 -6.36 -15.87 18.43
CA GLU A 8 -5.62 -17.04 17.94
C GLU A 8 -6.39 -17.66 16.76
N ASP A 9 -5.75 -17.71 15.60
CA ASP A 9 -6.31 -18.32 14.40
C ASP A 9 -6.60 -19.81 14.67
N ARG A 10 -7.89 -20.16 14.76
CA ARG A 10 -8.32 -21.56 14.88
C ARG A 10 -7.72 -22.36 13.72
N LYS A 11 -6.85 -23.32 14.04
CA LYS A 11 -6.26 -24.25 13.06
C LYS A 11 -7.38 -24.89 12.23
N LYS A 12 -7.46 -24.54 10.94
CA LYS A 12 -8.37 -25.19 10.00
C LYS A 12 -7.95 -26.65 9.85
N ARG A 13 -8.77 -27.57 10.38
CA ARG A 13 -8.56 -29.00 10.18
C ARG A 13 -8.76 -29.34 8.70
N SER A 14 -7.70 -29.77 8.02
CA SER A 14 -7.80 -30.28 6.66
C SER A 14 -8.61 -31.58 6.66
N LYS A 15 -9.63 -31.66 5.80
CA LYS A 15 -10.38 -32.91 5.60
C LYS A 15 -9.54 -33.81 4.69
N LYS A 16 -9.40 -35.09 5.06
CA LYS A 16 -8.83 -36.10 4.16
C LYS A 16 -9.85 -36.37 3.05
N ILE A 17 -9.54 -35.94 1.82
CA ILE A 17 -10.38 -36.13 0.65
C ILE A 17 -9.80 -37.25 -0.21
N THR A 18 -10.62 -38.23 -0.55
CA THR A 18 -10.33 -39.25 -1.55
C THR A 18 -10.90 -38.80 -2.89
N TRP A 19 -10.06 -38.73 -3.91
CA TRP A 19 -10.46 -38.35 -5.26
C TRP A 19 -10.66 -39.60 -6.12
N PHE A 20 -11.83 -39.68 -6.74
CA PHE A 20 -12.07 -40.59 -7.86
C PHE A 20 -11.86 -39.80 -9.15
N ASN A 21 -10.86 -40.21 -9.94
CA ASN A 21 -10.56 -39.61 -11.23
C ASN A 21 -10.86 -40.59 -12.38
N PRO A 22 -12.13 -40.70 -12.81
CA PRO A 22 -12.47 -41.56 -13.93
C PRO A 22 -11.89 -41.02 -15.24
N PRO A 23 -11.50 -41.90 -16.18
CA PRO A 23 -11.13 -41.48 -17.52
C PRO A 23 -12.30 -40.74 -18.16
N PHE A 24 -12.01 -39.60 -18.78
CA PHE A 24 -12.99 -38.81 -19.51
C PHE A 24 -13.18 -39.36 -20.94
N SER A 25 -14.42 -39.44 -21.40
CA SER A 25 -14.74 -39.76 -22.79
C SER A 25 -16.00 -39.02 -23.24
N TYR A 26 -15.93 -38.34 -24.39
CA TYR A 26 -17.07 -37.66 -25.01
C TYR A 26 -18.16 -38.62 -25.49
N SER A 27 -17.82 -39.89 -25.75
CA SER A 27 -18.80 -40.91 -26.18
C SER A 27 -19.70 -41.38 -25.05
N VAL A 28 -19.35 -41.06 -23.79
CA VAL A 28 -20.12 -41.49 -22.62
C VAL A 28 -21.18 -40.43 -22.32
N SER A 29 -22.44 -40.75 -22.64
CA SER A 29 -23.60 -39.91 -22.30
C SER A 29 -23.96 -39.96 -20.81
N THR A 30 -23.55 -41.02 -20.12
CA THR A 30 -23.84 -41.22 -18.70
C THR A 30 -23.08 -40.21 -17.85
N ASN A 31 -23.79 -39.54 -16.94
CA ASN A 31 -23.15 -38.72 -15.90
C ASN A 31 -22.48 -39.61 -14.85
N VAL A 32 -21.25 -40.06 -15.15
CA VAL A 32 -20.44 -40.97 -14.32
C VAL A 32 -20.27 -40.45 -12.89
N ALA A 33 -20.08 -39.14 -12.72
CA ALA A 33 -19.92 -38.54 -11.40
C ALA A 33 -21.21 -38.68 -10.56
N LYS A 34 -22.38 -38.44 -11.17
CA LYS A 34 -23.68 -38.58 -10.50
C LYS A 34 -23.95 -40.03 -10.11
N THR A 35 -23.73 -40.97 -11.02
CA THR A 35 -23.98 -42.40 -10.77
C THR A 35 -23.05 -42.93 -9.67
N PHE A 36 -21.75 -42.64 -9.76
CA PHE A 36 -20.77 -43.03 -8.74
C PHE A 36 -21.13 -42.48 -7.36
N LEU A 37 -21.43 -41.18 -7.25
CA LEU A 37 -21.75 -40.60 -5.95
C LEU A 37 -23.10 -41.10 -5.41
N SER A 38 -24.05 -41.47 -6.28
CA SER A 38 -25.28 -42.13 -5.86
C SER A 38 -25.03 -43.53 -5.27
N MET A 39 -24.05 -44.27 -5.81
CA MET A 39 -23.64 -45.56 -5.23
C MET A 39 -23.03 -45.37 -3.84
N ILE A 40 -22.24 -44.30 -3.64
CA ILE A 40 -21.70 -43.98 -2.31
C ILE A 40 -22.83 -43.78 -1.29
N ASP A 41 -23.84 -42.99 -1.63
CA ASP A 41 -24.96 -42.75 -0.70
C ASP A 41 -25.77 -44.02 -0.42
N ARG A 42 -25.95 -44.87 -1.45
CA ARG A 42 -26.71 -46.13 -1.34
C ARG A 42 -25.99 -47.19 -0.49
N HIS A 43 -24.69 -47.36 -0.69
CA HIS A 43 -23.92 -48.44 -0.05
C HIS A 43 -23.26 -48.05 1.27
N PHE A 44 -23.04 -46.74 1.48
CA PHE A 44 -22.49 -46.19 2.72
C PHE A 44 -23.49 -45.23 3.39
N PRO A 45 -24.69 -45.67 3.77
CA PRO A 45 -25.61 -44.87 4.58
C PRO A 45 -25.01 -44.63 5.98
N LYS A 46 -25.58 -43.69 6.76
CA LYS A 46 -25.07 -43.32 8.10
C LYS A 46 -24.91 -44.50 9.08
N THR A 47 -25.67 -45.56 8.88
CA THR A 47 -25.62 -46.80 9.67
C THR A 47 -24.39 -47.66 9.36
N ASN A 48 -23.78 -47.49 8.18
CA ASN A 48 -22.61 -48.26 7.77
C ASN A 48 -21.37 -47.80 8.56
N LYS A 49 -20.61 -48.76 9.09
CA LYS A 49 -19.35 -48.53 9.83
C LYS A 49 -18.35 -47.65 9.07
N LEU A 50 -18.35 -47.73 7.73
CA LEU A 50 -17.45 -46.99 6.85
C LEU A 50 -17.98 -45.62 6.40
N HIS A 51 -19.20 -45.23 6.78
CA HIS A 51 -19.79 -43.94 6.37
C HIS A 51 -18.91 -42.75 6.73
N LYS A 52 -18.21 -42.80 7.86
CA LYS A 52 -17.28 -41.74 8.28
C LYS A 52 -16.13 -41.52 7.29
N ILE A 53 -15.76 -42.58 6.56
CA ILE A 53 -14.67 -42.60 5.58
C ILE A 53 -15.21 -42.34 4.18
N PHE A 54 -16.30 -42.99 3.78
CA PHE A 54 -16.91 -42.85 2.46
C PHE A 54 -18.26 -42.13 2.56
N ASN A 55 -18.25 -40.83 2.30
CA ASN A 55 -19.44 -39.99 2.22
C ASN A 55 -19.18 -38.80 1.28
N ARG A 56 -20.22 -38.01 0.99
CA ARG A 56 -20.15 -36.82 0.11
C ARG A 56 -19.14 -35.75 0.55
N ASN A 57 -18.75 -35.72 1.82
CA ASN A 57 -17.75 -34.78 2.34
C ASN A 57 -16.31 -35.25 2.16
N THR A 58 -16.08 -36.56 2.07
CA THR A 58 -14.74 -37.17 2.00
C THR A 58 -14.40 -37.70 0.62
N VAL A 59 -15.37 -38.11 -0.19
CA VAL A 59 -15.15 -38.58 -1.56
C VAL A 59 -15.56 -37.52 -2.57
N LYS A 60 -14.68 -37.20 -3.51
CA LYS A 60 -14.91 -36.22 -4.58
C LYS A 60 -14.59 -36.83 -5.94
N VAL A 61 -15.26 -36.35 -6.98
CA VAL A 61 -15.03 -36.75 -8.37
C VAL A 61 -14.49 -35.54 -9.13
N SER A 62 -13.40 -35.74 -9.86
CA SER A 62 -12.83 -34.76 -10.80
C SER A 62 -12.30 -35.54 -12.00
N TYR A 63 -12.30 -34.95 -13.19
CA TYR A 63 -11.63 -35.53 -14.36
C TYR A 63 -10.15 -35.10 -14.46
N THR A 64 -9.69 -34.22 -13.57
CA THR A 64 -8.32 -33.69 -13.58
C THR A 64 -7.65 -33.85 -12.22
N CYS A 65 -6.37 -34.25 -12.24
CA CYS A 65 -5.48 -34.22 -11.08
C CYS A 65 -4.80 -32.86 -10.88
N MET A 66 -4.92 -31.95 -11.86
CA MET A 66 -4.28 -30.63 -11.81
C MET A 66 -5.18 -29.60 -11.13
N PRO A 67 -4.59 -28.65 -10.37
CA PRO A 67 -5.31 -27.50 -9.83
C PRO A 67 -5.97 -26.66 -10.94
N ASN A 68 -7.06 -25.98 -10.58
CA ASN A 68 -7.73 -25.06 -11.49
C ASN A 68 -6.80 -23.87 -11.82
N VAL A 69 -6.36 -23.77 -13.08
CA VAL A 69 -5.43 -22.74 -13.56
C VAL A 69 -5.97 -21.33 -13.34
N ASN A 70 -7.28 -21.11 -13.53
CA ASN A 70 -7.92 -19.81 -13.30
C ASN A 70 -7.77 -19.39 -11.82
N LEU A 71 -8.01 -20.32 -10.89
CA LEU A 71 -7.85 -20.05 -9.46
C LEU A 71 -6.40 -19.72 -9.10
N THR A 72 -5.42 -20.41 -9.70
CA THR A 72 -3.99 -20.12 -9.52
C THR A 72 -3.65 -18.69 -9.97
N ILE A 73 -4.13 -18.29 -11.14
CA ILE A 73 -3.91 -16.93 -11.69
C ILE A 73 -4.54 -15.87 -10.77
N GLN A 74 -5.80 -16.06 -10.37
CA GLN A 74 -6.50 -15.13 -9.48
C GLN A 74 -5.77 -14.95 -8.14
N ASN A 75 -5.29 -16.03 -7.54
CA ASN A 75 -4.56 -15.98 -6.28
C ASN A 75 -3.23 -15.23 -6.42
N ASN A 76 -2.51 -15.40 -7.53
CA ASN A 76 -1.27 -14.67 -7.81
C ASN A 76 -1.54 -13.17 -7.99
N ASN A 77 -2.55 -12.81 -8.79
CA ASN A 77 -2.92 -11.41 -9.01
C ASN A 77 -3.31 -10.73 -7.68
N LYS A 78 -4.08 -11.43 -6.84
CA LYS A 78 -4.45 -10.93 -5.52
C LYS A 78 -3.22 -10.66 -4.65
N LYS A 79 -2.23 -11.56 -4.65
CA LYS A 79 -0.98 -11.37 -3.90
C LYS A 79 -0.18 -10.17 -4.42
N LEU A 80 0.00 -10.06 -5.73
CA LEU A 80 0.73 -8.94 -6.34
C LEU A 80 0.08 -7.59 -6.03
N LEU A 81 -1.25 -7.50 -6.15
CA LEU A 81 -1.99 -6.29 -5.81
C LEU A 81 -1.89 -5.94 -4.31
N GLN A 82 -1.82 -6.95 -3.43
CA GLN A 82 -1.65 -6.73 -2.00
C GLN A 82 -0.23 -6.25 -1.66
N GLN A 83 0.79 -6.79 -2.34
CA GLN A 83 2.17 -6.32 -2.20
C GLN A 83 2.31 -4.85 -2.64
N GLN A 84 1.76 -4.48 -3.79
CA GLN A 84 1.76 -3.09 -4.25
C GLN A 84 1.05 -2.12 -3.29
N ARG A 85 -0.02 -2.58 -2.63
CA ARG A 85 -0.69 -1.79 -1.58
C ARG A 85 0.19 -1.62 -0.35
N ASN A 86 0.94 -2.65 0.03
CA ASN A 86 1.79 -2.63 1.21
C ASN A 86 3.11 -1.88 0.99
N GLU A 87 3.63 -1.86 -0.23
CA GLU A 87 4.82 -1.06 -0.60
C GLU A 87 4.53 0.45 -0.63
N LYS A 88 3.26 0.84 -0.83
CA LYS A 88 2.79 2.22 -0.66
C LYS A 88 2.34 2.51 0.77
N ALA A 89 3.27 2.48 1.73
CA ALA A 89 3.28 3.37 2.90
C ALA A 89 4.45 3.03 3.85
N PRO A 90 5.65 3.59 3.65
CA PRO A 90 6.24 4.26 4.80
C PRO A 90 5.22 5.34 5.20
N THR A 91 4.89 5.47 6.47
CA THR A 91 4.33 6.72 6.98
C THR A 91 5.40 7.79 6.78
N GLU A 92 5.58 8.27 5.56
CA GLU A 92 6.51 9.33 5.24
C GLU A 92 6.01 10.54 6.01
N THR A 93 6.66 10.81 7.14
CA THR A 93 6.37 12.00 7.93
C THR A 93 6.51 13.19 6.98
N THR A 94 5.40 13.87 6.69
CA THR A 94 5.36 14.98 5.73
C THR A 94 5.99 16.25 6.31
N CYS A 95 6.09 16.31 7.64
CA CYS A 95 6.69 17.41 8.39
C CYS A 95 7.24 16.95 9.75
N ASN A 96 8.45 17.40 10.05
CA ASN A 96 9.13 17.21 11.32
C ASN A 96 9.47 18.57 12.00
N CYS A 97 8.62 19.59 11.81
CA CYS A 97 8.75 20.86 12.54
C CYS A 97 8.30 20.71 14.00
N ARG A 98 8.97 21.41 14.92
CA ARG A 98 8.58 21.44 16.36
C ARG A 98 7.19 22.07 16.56
N GLN A 99 6.89 23.12 15.80
CA GLN A 99 5.56 23.73 15.71
C GLN A 99 5.02 23.51 14.30
N LYS A 100 3.98 22.69 14.17
CA LYS A 100 3.39 22.35 12.86
C LYS A 100 2.56 23.51 12.29
N GLU A 101 1.91 24.29 13.15
CA GLU A 101 1.10 25.46 12.79
C GLU A 101 1.89 26.50 11.97
N ASN A 102 3.15 26.72 12.35
CA ASN A 102 4.04 27.70 11.71
C ASN A 102 4.74 27.16 10.44
N CYS A 103 4.34 25.99 9.95
CA CYS A 103 4.93 25.41 8.75
C CYS A 103 4.46 26.19 7.50
N PRO A 104 5.37 26.78 6.70
CA PRO A 104 4.98 27.54 5.51
C PRO A 104 4.24 26.70 4.45
N LEU A 105 4.38 25.37 4.51
CA LEU A 105 3.71 24.41 3.64
C LEU A 105 2.67 23.57 4.40
N LYS A 106 2.03 24.11 5.45
CA LYS A 106 0.91 23.46 6.17
C LYS A 106 1.16 21.99 6.55
N GLY A 107 2.37 21.68 7.01
CA GLY A 107 2.72 20.29 7.38
C GLY A 107 3.33 19.45 6.24
N HIS A 108 3.75 20.05 5.14
CA HIS A 108 4.41 19.38 4.01
C HIS A 108 5.82 19.94 3.72
N CYS A 109 6.59 20.31 4.74
CA CYS A 109 7.91 20.91 4.54
C CYS A 109 9.00 19.92 4.08
N LEU A 110 8.75 18.61 4.14
CA LEU A 110 9.69 17.58 3.71
C LEU A 110 9.55 17.22 2.21
N THR A 111 8.63 17.86 1.49
CA THR A 111 8.50 17.69 0.03
C THR A 111 9.78 18.15 -0.68
N LYS A 112 10.25 17.32 -1.62
CA LYS A 112 11.42 17.55 -2.47
C LYS A 112 10.99 18.02 -3.86
N CYS A 113 11.92 18.57 -4.64
CA CYS A 113 11.70 18.94 -6.04
C CYS A 113 10.50 19.87 -6.25
N ILE A 114 10.36 20.91 -5.42
CA ILE A 114 9.24 21.85 -5.52
C ILE A 114 9.67 23.22 -6.04
N VAL A 115 8.75 23.89 -6.72
CA VAL A 115 8.80 25.32 -7.04
C VAL A 115 8.04 26.07 -5.96
N TYR A 116 8.61 27.16 -5.43
CA TYR A 116 7.99 27.99 -4.40
C TYR A 116 8.09 29.46 -4.75
N LYS A 117 7.18 30.25 -4.17
CA LYS A 117 7.10 31.69 -4.29
C LYS A 117 7.37 32.33 -2.94
N ALA A 118 8.20 33.37 -2.90
CA ALA A 118 8.38 34.24 -1.74
C ALA A 118 7.99 35.67 -2.15
N THR A 119 7.25 36.36 -1.28
CA THR A 119 6.90 37.77 -1.46
C THR A 119 7.66 38.58 -0.43
N VAL A 120 8.43 39.56 -0.89
CA VAL A 120 9.17 40.50 -0.06
C VAL A 120 8.39 41.81 -0.05
N THR A 121 8.14 42.37 1.13
CA THR A 121 7.48 43.66 1.29
C THR A 121 8.47 44.64 1.91
N GLU A 122 8.72 45.75 1.22
CA GLU A 122 9.58 46.82 1.72
C GLU A 122 8.80 47.74 2.66
N THR A 123 9.30 47.96 3.88
CA THR A 123 8.58 48.70 4.93
C THR A 123 8.38 50.18 4.62
N LYS A 124 9.34 50.83 3.94
CA LYS A 124 9.30 52.28 3.67
C LYS A 124 8.32 52.66 2.56
N THR A 125 8.28 51.86 1.51
CA THR A 125 7.52 52.14 0.28
C THR A 125 6.27 51.28 0.14
N ASN A 126 6.09 50.27 1.01
CA ASN A 126 5.10 49.20 0.87
C ASN A 126 5.15 48.46 -0.47
N LYS A 127 6.28 48.54 -1.19
CA LYS A 127 6.46 47.84 -2.46
C LYS A 127 6.56 46.34 -2.19
N GLN A 128 5.84 45.55 -2.98
CA GLN A 128 5.91 44.10 -2.94
C GLN A 128 6.63 43.56 -4.17
N GLU A 129 7.64 42.74 -3.94
CA GLU A 129 8.38 42.04 -4.99
C GLU A 129 8.28 40.53 -4.79
N THR A 130 8.28 39.79 -5.90
CA THR A 130 8.06 38.34 -5.89
C THR A 130 9.31 37.62 -6.39
N TYR A 131 9.75 36.63 -5.62
CA TYR A 131 10.82 35.72 -5.98
C TYR A 131 10.25 34.31 -6.21
N VAL A 132 10.60 33.70 -7.33
CA VAL A 132 10.28 32.30 -7.63
C VAL A 132 11.57 31.49 -7.58
N GLY A 133 11.57 30.39 -6.83
CA GLY A 133 12.72 29.51 -6.70
C GLY A 133 12.33 28.05 -6.80
N LEU A 134 13.30 27.23 -7.21
CA LEU A 134 13.20 25.78 -7.19
C LEU A 134 14.17 25.18 -6.15
N THR A 135 13.86 23.99 -5.67
CA THR A 135 14.74 23.22 -4.78
C THR A 135 14.61 21.73 -5.05
N GLU A 136 15.74 21.07 -5.33
CA GLU A 136 15.83 19.60 -5.38
C GLU A 136 15.68 19.00 -3.96
N ASN A 137 16.37 19.59 -2.99
CA ASN A 137 16.30 19.23 -1.58
C ASN A 137 14.90 19.51 -0.98
N THR A 138 14.65 19.01 0.24
CA THR A 138 13.41 19.30 0.98
C THR A 138 13.22 20.80 1.15
N PHE A 139 11.97 21.28 1.05
CA PHE A 139 11.66 22.69 1.24
C PHE A 139 12.15 23.23 2.59
N LYS A 140 12.05 22.43 3.66
CA LYS A 140 12.57 22.80 5.00
C LYS A 140 14.04 23.18 4.95
N THR A 141 14.85 22.43 4.20
CA THR A 141 16.29 22.70 4.05
C THR A 141 16.52 24.02 3.31
N ARG A 142 15.78 24.25 2.21
CA ARG A 142 15.87 25.49 1.44
C ARG A 142 15.43 26.70 2.26
N TYR A 143 14.32 26.58 2.99
CA TYR A 143 13.79 27.62 3.86
C TYR A 143 14.77 27.99 4.98
N ASN A 144 15.42 27.01 5.60
CA ASN A 144 16.44 27.25 6.63
C ASN A 144 17.68 27.94 6.04
N LYS A 145 18.12 27.54 4.84
CA LYS A 145 19.21 28.22 4.11
C LYS A 145 18.86 29.70 3.89
N HIS A 146 17.67 29.99 3.35
CA HIS A 146 17.17 31.37 3.17
C HIS A 146 17.18 32.16 4.48
N LYS A 147 16.56 31.63 5.55
CA LYS A 147 16.58 32.29 6.87
C LYS A 147 17.99 32.59 7.38
N SER A 148 18.93 31.67 7.19
CA SER A 148 20.32 31.90 7.61
C SER A 148 21.01 32.96 6.75
N SER A 149 20.76 32.96 5.44
CA SER A 149 21.35 33.92 4.50
C SER A 149 20.86 35.34 4.72
N PHE A 150 19.63 35.53 5.20
CA PHE A 150 19.10 36.85 5.51
C PHE A 150 19.64 37.42 6.82
N LYS A 151 20.36 36.62 7.63
CA LYS A 151 20.88 37.03 8.95
C LYS A 151 22.40 37.16 8.97
N LEU A 152 23.10 36.25 8.30
CA LEU A 152 24.56 36.17 8.34
C LEU A 152 25.16 36.93 7.14
N GLU A 153 25.95 37.97 7.43
CA GLU A 153 26.55 38.87 6.44
C GLU A 153 27.37 38.11 5.38
N HIS A 154 28.23 37.18 5.79
CA HIS A 154 29.05 36.39 4.87
C HIS A 154 28.24 35.47 3.93
N LYS A 155 26.93 35.32 4.14
CA LYS A 155 26.02 34.54 3.28
C LYS A 155 25.10 35.41 2.42
N LYS A 156 25.31 36.73 2.37
CA LYS A 156 24.45 37.66 1.64
C LYS A 156 24.30 37.32 0.15
N ALA A 157 25.37 36.83 -0.47
CA ALA A 157 25.42 36.42 -1.88
C ALA A 157 25.08 34.95 -2.14
N SER A 158 24.50 34.23 -1.16
CA SER A 158 24.23 32.80 -1.31
C SER A 158 23.07 32.48 -2.26
N THR A 159 22.14 33.41 -2.43
CA THR A 159 21.01 33.32 -3.36
C THR A 159 20.64 34.70 -3.89
N SER A 160 20.06 34.78 -5.08
CA SER A 160 19.53 36.04 -5.61
C SER A 160 18.49 36.69 -4.67
N LEU A 161 17.70 35.91 -3.93
CA LEU A 161 16.77 36.44 -2.93
C LEU A 161 17.51 37.09 -1.74
N SER A 162 18.59 36.48 -1.26
CA SER A 162 19.35 37.04 -0.14
C SER A 162 20.09 38.31 -0.55
N GLU A 163 20.66 38.36 -1.75
CA GLU A 163 21.31 39.55 -2.29
C GLU A 163 20.36 40.73 -2.33
N HIS A 164 19.14 40.51 -2.85
CA HIS A 164 18.10 41.52 -2.90
C HIS A 164 17.71 42.01 -1.50
N ILE A 165 17.52 41.11 -0.54
CA ILE A 165 17.17 41.48 0.84
C ILE A 165 18.26 42.31 1.51
N TRP A 166 19.54 41.98 1.30
CA TRP A 166 20.64 42.77 1.85
C TRP A 166 20.77 44.14 1.18
N ALA A 167 20.59 44.22 -0.15
CA ALA A 167 20.55 45.50 -0.85
C ALA A 167 19.42 46.42 -0.35
N LEU A 168 18.28 45.85 0.09
CA LEU A 168 17.23 46.63 0.74
C LEU A 168 17.62 47.09 2.16
N LYS A 169 18.32 46.25 2.92
CA LYS A 169 18.82 46.62 4.26
C LYS A 169 19.87 47.72 4.21
N ASP A 170 20.78 47.69 3.24
CA ASP A 170 21.84 48.71 3.11
C ASP A 170 21.27 50.09 2.70
N LYS A 171 20.10 50.11 2.06
CA LYS A 171 19.33 51.34 1.76
C LYS A 171 18.47 51.83 2.93
N THR A 172 18.34 51.02 3.99
CA THR A 172 17.47 51.31 5.13
C THR A 172 18.18 52.20 6.13
#